data_AF-A0A1G4TRG9-F1
#
_entry.id   AF-A0A1G4TRG9-F1
#
_cell.length_a   1.000
_cell.length_b   1.000
_cell.length_c   1.000
_cell.angle_alpha   90.00
_cell.angle_beta   90.00
_cell.angle_gamma   90.00
#
_symmetry.space_group_name_H-M   'P 1'
#
loop_
_entity.id
_entity.type
_entity.pdbx_description
1 polymer ?
#
loop_
_entity_poly.entity_id
_entity_poly.type
_entity_poly.pdbx_seq_one_letter_code
_entity_poly.pdbx_strand_id
1 'polypeptide(L)'
;MELNTSNRDWNDFLRDISWFIHPNDKVTLSETFQGRDFFQFSDSFTNLYPMLSELLMKSRVTNVQIDNESFHLLGWSDHEGNSFGWLAKPPAFEINKPLCEEHKTLLTCFGGITERWNESEISWLINLTSALTLEDAQEGFQGWETYIQDMSNDEGFDSYINPSDYIAFAFEANGNSTLYHKHNSSLIMLAHDHSFEHITPLDGYPEYTIYTINGCPNFVAWVEEVAKQELSRLIQ
;
A
#
# COMPACT_ATOMS: atom_id res chain seq x y z
N MET A 1 -31.26 9.44 -4.20
CA MET A 1 -29.87 9.30 -3.77
C MET A 1 -29.32 10.71 -3.67
N GLU A 2 -29.35 11.32 -2.48
CA GLU A 2 -28.72 12.63 -2.29
C GLU A 2 -27.24 12.39 -2.04
N LEU A 3 -26.48 12.27 -3.14
CA LEU A 3 -25.02 12.40 -3.08
C LEU A 3 -24.76 13.80 -2.51
N ASN A 4 -24.00 13.88 -1.42
CA ASN A 4 -23.44 15.14 -0.98
C ASN A 4 -22.38 15.55 -2.00
N THR A 5 -22.82 16.14 -3.11
CA THR A 5 -22.03 16.46 -4.33
C THR A 5 -20.92 17.49 -4.09
N SER A 6 -20.76 17.98 -2.86
CA SER A 6 -19.79 19.03 -2.51
C SER A 6 -18.39 18.51 -2.15
N ASN A 7 -18.19 17.21 -1.95
CA ASN A 7 -16.85 16.70 -1.62
C ASN A 7 -16.01 16.55 -2.89
N ARG A 8 -15.05 17.46 -3.08
CA ARG A 8 -14.16 17.48 -4.24
C ARG A 8 -13.36 16.19 -4.38
N ASP A 9 -12.74 15.72 -3.29
CA ASP A 9 -11.88 14.54 -3.32
C ASP A 9 -12.68 13.29 -3.70
N TRP A 10 -13.91 13.17 -3.21
CA TRP A 10 -14.79 12.05 -3.59
C TRP A 10 -15.20 12.10 -5.06
N ASN A 11 -15.53 13.28 -5.59
CA ASN A 11 -15.89 13.45 -6.99
C ASN A 11 -14.71 13.15 -7.92
N ASP A 12 -13.50 13.56 -7.54
CA ASP A 12 -12.26 13.29 -8.29
C ASP A 12 -11.93 11.78 -8.22
N PHE A 13 -12.05 11.15 -7.05
CA PHE A 13 -11.91 9.70 -6.88
C PHE A 13 -12.86 8.91 -7.79
N LEU A 14 -14.16 9.22 -7.82
CA LEU A 14 -15.13 8.49 -8.64
C LEU A 14 -14.91 8.66 -10.14
N ARG A 15 -14.34 9.79 -10.57
CA ARG A 15 -14.00 10.01 -11.98
C ARG A 15 -12.87 9.08 -12.42
N ASP A 16 -11.85 8.96 -11.58
CA ASP A 16 -10.65 8.20 -11.91
C ASP A 16 -10.85 6.69 -11.67
N ILE A 17 -11.58 6.33 -10.60
CA ILE A 17 -11.81 4.95 -10.16
C ILE A 17 -13.29 4.59 -10.35
N SER A 18 -13.74 4.71 -11.59
CA SER A 18 -15.15 4.54 -11.96
C SER A 18 -15.72 3.13 -11.76
N TRP A 19 -14.86 2.13 -11.57
CA TRP A 19 -15.26 0.74 -11.31
C TRP A 19 -15.54 0.43 -9.84
N PHE A 20 -15.09 1.29 -8.92
CA PHE A 20 -15.13 0.96 -7.49
C PHE A 20 -16.53 0.97 -6.89
N ILE A 21 -17.41 1.85 -7.38
CA ILE A 21 -18.81 1.94 -6.94
C ILE A 21 -19.73 1.31 -7.99
N HIS A 22 -20.60 0.42 -7.54
CA HIS A 22 -21.64 -0.18 -8.35
C HIS A 22 -22.99 0.57 -8.20
N PRO A 23 -23.91 0.46 -9.18
CA PRO A 23 -25.16 1.24 -9.19
C PRO A 23 -26.08 1.05 -7.97
N ASN A 24 -25.92 -0.04 -7.21
CA ASN A 24 -26.76 -0.38 -6.07
C ASN A 24 -26.12 -0.06 -4.72
N ASP A 25 -24.86 0.38 -4.71
CA ASP A 25 -24.12 0.63 -3.48
C ASP A 25 -24.69 1.85 -2.77
N LYS A 26 -24.76 1.77 -1.45
CA LYS A 26 -25.17 2.90 -0.62
C LYS A 26 -23.95 3.59 -0.06
N VAL A 27 -23.66 4.77 -0.61
CA VAL A 27 -22.54 5.60 -0.16
C VAL A 27 -23.02 6.68 0.80
N THR A 28 -22.34 6.82 1.94
CA THR A 28 -22.47 7.99 2.82
C THR A 28 -21.11 8.58 3.13
N LEU A 29 -21.05 9.91 3.19
CA LEU A 29 -19.83 10.68 3.46
C LEU A 29 -20.02 11.46 4.75
N SER A 30 -19.01 11.43 5.64
CA SER A 30 -18.96 12.34 6.79
C SER A 30 -18.61 13.77 6.37
N GLU A 31 -18.55 14.67 7.35
CA GLU A 31 -17.79 15.91 7.18
C GLU A 31 -16.30 15.60 6.95
N THR A 32 -15.60 16.54 6.31
CA THR A 32 -14.16 16.43 6.04
C THR A 32 -13.37 17.09 7.17
N PHE A 33 -12.41 16.35 7.72
CA PHE A 33 -11.50 16.81 8.76
C PHE A 33 -10.12 17.11 8.18
N GLN A 34 -9.34 17.92 8.89
CA GLN A 34 -7.90 18.02 8.63
C GLN A 34 -7.20 16.84 9.32
N GLY A 35 -6.20 16.26 8.66
CA GLY A 35 -5.47 15.09 9.16
C GLY A 35 -4.89 15.30 10.56
N ARG A 36 -4.34 16.48 10.84
CA ARG A 36 -3.83 16.86 12.18
C ARG A 36 -4.87 16.82 13.30
N ASP A 37 -6.15 16.97 12.96
CA ASP A 37 -7.27 16.98 13.91
C ASP A 37 -7.95 15.60 13.97
N PHE A 38 -7.72 14.75 12.96
CA PHE A 38 -8.28 13.42 12.81
C PHE A 38 -7.38 12.33 13.42
N PHE A 39 -6.09 12.36 13.08
CA PHE A 39 -5.15 11.33 13.50
C PHE A 39 -4.58 11.60 14.89
N GLN A 40 -4.48 10.53 15.69
CA GLN A 40 -3.84 10.55 17.00
C GLN A 40 -2.69 9.54 17.00
N PHE A 41 -1.50 10.00 16.63
CA PHE A 41 -0.33 9.15 16.56
C PHE A 41 0.33 8.96 17.93
N SER A 42 0.82 7.75 18.19
CA SER A 42 1.74 7.50 19.29
C SER A 42 3.16 7.95 18.92
N ASP A 43 4.01 8.15 19.94
CA ASP A 43 5.44 8.36 19.73
C ASP A 43 6.08 7.16 19.00
N SER A 44 5.60 5.93 19.25
CA SER A 44 6.10 4.74 18.56
C SER A 44 5.81 4.77 17.07
N PHE A 45 4.61 5.20 16.67
CA PHE A 45 4.23 5.32 15.26
C PHE A 45 5.03 6.43 14.58
N THR A 46 5.09 7.62 15.18
CA THR A 46 5.80 8.78 14.59
C THR A 46 7.30 8.58 14.47
N ASN A 47 7.92 7.86 15.42
CA ASN A 47 9.34 7.52 15.34
C ASN A 47 9.62 6.48 14.25
N LEU A 48 8.68 5.56 14.01
CA LEU A 48 8.84 4.51 13.01
C LEU A 48 8.52 5.01 11.59
N TYR A 49 7.50 5.87 11.47
CA TYR A 49 6.98 6.36 10.20
C TYR A 49 6.87 7.90 10.16
N PRO A 50 7.99 8.65 10.25
CA PRO A 50 7.94 10.10 10.30
C PRO A 50 7.36 10.73 9.02
N MET A 51 7.71 10.22 7.83
CA MET A 51 7.20 10.74 6.55
C MET A 51 5.72 10.40 6.38
N LEU A 52 5.30 9.17 6.67
CA LEU A 52 3.88 8.81 6.63
C LEU A 52 3.07 9.65 7.62
N SER A 53 3.59 9.86 8.84
CA SER A 53 2.94 10.71 9.84
C SER A 53 2.73 12.12 9.32
N GLU A 54 3.76 12.73 8.72
CA GLU A 54 3.66 14.05 8.11
C GLU A 54 2.63 14.09 6.99
N LEU A 55 2.65 13.11 6.08
CA LEU A 55 1.72 13.01 4.96
C LEU A 55 0.27 12.93 5.45
N LEU A 56 0.00 12.03 6.40
CA LEU A 56 -1.32 11.83 6.97
C LEU A 56 -1.81 13.09 7.70
N MET A 57 -0.95 13.82 8.42
CA MET A 57 -1.34 15.08 9.08
C MET A 57 -1.79 16.16 8.08
N LYS A 58 -1.22 16.17 6.88
CA LYS A 58 -1.53 17.13 5.81
C LYS A 58 -2.76 16.74 4.99
N SER A 59 -3.33 15.57 5.22
CA SER A 59 -4.49 15.10 4.44
C SER A 59 -5.77 15.83 4.82
N ARG A 60 -6.72 15.86 3.86
CA ARG A 60 -8.14 16.05 4.12
C ARG A 60 -8.75 14.68 4.26
N VAL A 61 -9.37 14.40 5.40
CA VAL A 61 -9.90 13.08 5.73
C VAL A 61 -11.42 13.12 5.68
N THR A 62 -12.02 12.27 4.85
CA THR A 62 -13.46 12.03 4.85
C THR A 62 -13.74 10.57 5.14
N ASN A 63 -14.56 10.27 6.14
CA ASN A 63 -15.02 8.91 6.36
C ASN A 63 -16.06 8.59 5.30
N VAL A 64 -15.85 7.47 4.61
CA VAL A 64 -16.72 6.96 3.56
C VAL A 64 -17.26 5.63 4.02
N GLN A 65 -18.59 5.50 4.01
CA GLN A 65 -19.26 4.22 4.23
C GLN A 65 -19.88 3.78 2.91
N ILE A 66 -19.54 2.58 2.45
CA ILE A 66 -20.11 1.96 1.25
C ILE A 66 -20.75 0.67 1.72
N ASP A 67 -22.08 0.63 1.68
CA ASP A 67 -22.88 -0.41 2.33
C ASP A 67 -22.43 -0.64 3.79
N ASN A 68 -21.81 -1.79 4.08
CA ASN A 68 -21.36 -2.17 5.41
C ASN A 68 -19.85 -2.00 5.61
N GLU A 69 -19.13 -1.50 4.61
CA GLU A 69 -17.69 -1.27 4.69
C GLU A 69 -17.36 0.21 4.93
N SER A 70 -16.40 0.43 5.82
CA SER A 70 -15.89 1.76 6.15
C SER A 70 -14.52 1.97 5.51
N PHE A 71 -14.29 3.20 5.05
CA PHE A 71 -13.04 3.65 4.46
C PHE A 71 -12.72 5.07 4.93
N HIS A 72 -11.45 5.44 4.83
CA HIS A 72 -10.99 6.82 4.93
C HIS A 72 -10.55 7.28 3.55
N LEU A 73 -11.20 8.31 3.01
CA LEU A 73 -10.74 9.02 1.83
C LEU A 73 -9.74 10.09 2.29
N LEU A 74 -8.47 9.88 1.94
CA LEU A 74 -7.35 10.74 2.30
C LEU A 74 -6.93 11.54 1.08
N GLY A 75 -7.35 12.81 1.03
CA GLY A 75 -7.10 13.69 -0.11
C GLY A 75 -6.03 14.74 0.16
N TRP A 76 -5.21 15.01 -0.85
CA TRP A 76 -4.22 16.08 -0.86
C TRP A 76 -4.37 16.94 -2.11
N SER A 77 -3.57 18.00 -2.22
CA SER A 77 -3.51 18.83 -3.42
C SER A 77 -2.08 18.93 -3.91
N ASP A 78 -1.88 18.68 -5.20
CA ASP A 78 -0.58 18.82 -5.83
C ASP A 78 -0.25 20.28 -6.17
N HIS A 79 0.98 20.55 -6.57
CA HIS A 79 1.47 21.87 -6.98
C HIS A 79 0.64 22.59 -8.06
N GLU A 80 -0.19 21.87 -8.82
CA GLU A 80 -1.12 22.44 -9.82
C GLU A 80 -2.52 22.70 -9.25
N GLY A 81 -2.77 22.31 -8.00
CA GLY A 81 -4.04 22.44 -7.31
C GLY A 81 -5.02 21.30 -7.59
N ASN A 82 -4.59 20.23 -8.28
CA ASN A 82 -5.41 19.05 -8.53
C ASN A 82 -5.50 18.19 -7.26
N SER A 83 -6.63 17.50 -7.07
CA SER A 83 -6.76 16.55 -5.98
C SER A 83 -6.08 15.23 -6.36
N PHE A 84 -5.40 14.63 -5.40
CA PHE A 84 -4.91 13.26 -5.48
C PHE A 84 -5.02 12.60 -4.10
N GLY A 85 -4.94 11.28 -4.05
CA GLY A 85 -4.80 10.61 -2.77
C GLY A 85 -5.23 9.17 -2.76
N TRP A 86 -5.58 8.70 -1.55
CA TRP A 86 -5.80 7.30 -1.25
C TRP A 86 -7.18 7.05 -0.68
N LEU A 87 -7.83 5.98 -1.12
CA LEU A 87 -8.86 5.32 -0.35
C LEU A 87 -8.19 4.26 0.51
N ALA A 88 -8.38 4.38 1.83
CA ALA A 88 -7.72 3.53 2.81
C ALA A 88 -8.73 2.83 3.71
N LYS A 89 -8.36 1.66 4.24
CA LYS A 89 -9.13 1.05 5.33
C LYS A 89 -8.91 1.82 6.63
N PRO A 90 -9.89 1.82 7.56
CA PRO A 90 -9.71 2.37 8.89
C PRO A 90 -8.67 1.55 9.68
N PRO A 91 -8.12 2.10 10.78
CA PRO A 91 -7.23 1.37 11.68
C PRO A 91 -7.80 0.03 12.12
N ALA A 92 -6.93 -0.97 12.26
CA ALA A 92 -7.27 -2.28 12.78
C ALA A 92 -6.85 -2.42 14.25
N PHE A 93 -7.77 -2.86 15.09
CA PHE A 93 -7.53 -3.09 16.52
C PHE A 93 -7.31 -4.56 16.87
N GLU A 94 -7.86 -5.48 16.08
CA GLU A 94 -7.72 -6.92 16.27
C GLU A 94 -6.88 -7.53 15.14
N ILE A 95 -5.56 -7.63 15.38
CA ILE A 95 -4.61 -8.13 14.38
C ILE A 95 -4.28 -9.59 14.69
N ASN A 96 -5.01 -10.50 14.04
CA ASN A 96 -4.86 -11.96 14.18
C ASN A 96 -4.08 -12.58 13.01
N LYS A 97 -2.99 -11.94 12.59
CA LYS A 97 -2.09 -12.43 11.53
C LYS A 97 -0.64 -12.39 11.98
N PRO A 98 0.25 -13.27 11.46
CA PRO A 98 1.67 -13.33 11.83
C PRO A 98 2.48 -12.20 11.16
N LEU A 99 2.04 -10.95 11.33
CA LEU A 99 2.71 -9.76 10.81
C LEU A 99 3.90 -9.36 11.70
N CYS A 100 4.88 -8.66 11.14
CA CYS A 100 5.94 -8.05 11.94
C CYS A 100 5.39 -6.88 12.78
N GLU A 101 6.12 -6.46 13.81
CA GLU A 101 5.66 -5.42 14.75
C GLU A 101 5.52 -4.05 14.07
N GLU A 102 6.33 -3.79 13.05
CA GLU A 102 6.28 -2.56 12.26
C GLU A 102 4.95 -2.47 11.52
N HIS A 103 4.51 -3.54 10.86
CA HIS A 103 3.24 -3.58 10.14
C HIS A 103 2.05 -3.52 11.10
N LYS A 104 2.12 -4.20 12.25
CA LYS A 104 1.09 -4.05 13.31
C LYS A 104 0.98 -2.61 13.78
N THR A 105 2.12 -1.96 14.04
CA THR A 105 2.16 -0.55 14.46
C THR A 105 1.49 0.34 13.41
N LEU A 106 1.78 0.12 12.13
CA LEU A 106 1.16 0.84 11.02
C LEU A 106 -0.38 0.73 11.07
N LEU A 107 -0.88 -0.50 11.18
CA LEU A 107 -2.31 -0.81 11.16
C LEU A 107 -3.10 -0.18 12.32
N THR A 108 -2.46 0.17 13.43
CA THR A 108 -3.15 0.84 14.55
C THR A 108 -3.52 2.31 14.28
N CYS A 109 -2.96 2.92 13.24
CA CYS A 109 -3.24 4.31 12.86
C CYS A 109 -3.71 4.45 11.40
N PHE A 110 -3.36 3.51 10.54
CA PHE A 110 -3.64 3.56 9.11
C PHE A 110 -3.88 2.15 8.57
N GLY A 111 -5.07 1.85 8.05
CA GLY A 111 -5.47 0.48 7.68
C GLY A 111 -4.95 -0.02 6.33
N GLY A 112 -4.07 0.73 5.67
CA GLY A 112 -3.57 0.41 4.33
C GLY A 112 -4.45 0.97 3.21
N ILE A 113 -3.93 0.86 1.99
CA ILE A 113 -4.45 1.49 0.77
C ILE A 113 -5.19 0.45 -0.06
N THR A 114 -6.42 0.75 -0.44
CA THR A 114 -7.22 -0.09 -1.34
C THR A 114 -7.29 0.51 -2.73
N GLU A 115 -7.37 1.83 -2.86
CA GLU A 115 -7.41 2.52 -4.15
C GLU A 115 -6.67 3.85 -4.10
N ARG A 116 -6.26 4.36 -5.26
CA ARG A 116 -5.60 5.65 -5.38
C ARG A 116 -6.17 6.40 -6.59
N TRP A 117 -6.27 7.72 -6.51
CA TRP A 117 -6.68 8.54 -7.65
C TRP A 117 -5.64 9.61 -7.97
N ASN A 118 -5.62 10.03 -9.24
CA ASN A 118 -4.61 10.94 -9.78
C ASN A 118 -3.18 10.52 -9.36
N GLU A 119 -2.85 9.23 -9.51
CA GLU A 119 -1.55 8.64 -9.14
C GLU A 119 -0.42 9.13 -10.05
N SER A 120 0.79 9.29 -9.51
CA SER A 120 1.96 9.67 -10.32
C SER A 120 2.54 8.46 -11.06
N GLU A 121 3.01 8.64 -12.30
CA GLU A 121 3.65 7.58 -13.09
C GLU A 121 4.92 7.01 -12.45
N ILE A 122 5.57 7.75 -11.55
CA ILE A 122 6.77 7.33 -10.83
C ILE A 122 6.48 6.69 -9.46
N SER A 123 5.21 6.60 -9.07
CA SER A 123 4.78 6.10 -7.76
C SER A 123 5.04 4.61 -7.64
N TRP A 124 5.51 4.18 -6.46
CA TRP A 124 5.61 2.75 -6.12
C TRP A 124 4.26 2.08 -5.90
N LEU A 125 3.19 2.88 -5.82
CA LEU A 125 1.84 2.36 -5.77
C LEU A 125 1.26 2.10 -7.17
N ILE A 126 1.97 2.42 -8.25
CA ILE A 126 1.45 2.19 -9.60
C ILE A 126 1.14 0.71 -9.82
N ASN A 127 0.04 0.42 -10.53
CA ASN A 127 -0.47 -0.93 -10.81
C ASN A 127 -0.85 -1.80 -9.60
N LEU A 128 -0.67 -1.33 -8.37
CA LEU A 128 -1.13 -2.06 -7.20
C LEU A 128 -2.66 -2.17 -7.18
N THR A 129 -3.17 -3.33 -6.77
CA THR A 129 -4.58 -3.53 -6.43
C THR A 129 -4.83 -3.26 -4.95
N SER A 130 -3.83 -3.46 -4.09
CA SER A 130 -3.84 -3.01 -2.71
C SER A 130 -2.43 -3.00 -2.10
N ALA A 131 -2.28 -2.28 -1.00
CA ALA A 131 -1.04 -2.24 -0.22
C ALA A 131 -1.32 -2.06 1.28
N LEU A 132 -0.55 -2.72 2.13
CA LEU A 132 -0.49 -2.53 3.58
C LEU A 132 -1.79 -2.89 4.33
N THR A 133 -2.78 -3.47 3.67
CA THR A 133 -4.06 -3.79 4.31
C THR A 133 -3.92 -5.05 5.17
N LEU A 134 -4.61 -5.07 6.31
CA LEU A 134 -4.67 -6.29 7.13
C LEU A 134 -5.33 -7.44 6.36
N GLU A 135 -6.36 -7.15 5.56
CA GLU A 135 -7.16 -8.14 4.84
C GLU A 135 -6.31 -8.87 3.78
N ASP A 136 -5.56 -8.13 2.97
CA ASP A 136 -4.81 -8.70 1.85
C ASP A 136 -3.45 -9.25 2.25
N ALA A 137 -2.91 -8.85 3.41
CA ALA A 137 -1.64 -9.37 3.90
C ALA A 137 -1.68 -10.90 4.02
N GLN A 138 -0.85 -11.61 3.26
CA GLN A 138 -0.89 -13.06 3.13
C GLN A 138 0.49 -13.69 3.31
N GLU A 139 0.52 -14.87 3.93
CA GLU A 139 1.75 -15.64 4.10
C GLU A 139 2.12 -16.37 2.81
N GLY A 140 3.42 -16.44 2.50
CA GLY A 140 3.90 -17.19 1.34
C GLY A 140 3.86 -16.43 0.03
N PHE A 141 4.15 -17.15 -1.05
CA PHE A 141 4.32 -16.59 -2.39
C PHE A 141 3.05 -16.66 -3.23
N GLN A 142 1.88 -16.86 -2.61
CA GLN A 142 0.57 -16.78 -3.25
C GLN A 142 0.42 -17.69 -4.49
N GLY A 143 1.08 -18.85 -4.50
CA GLY A 143 1.03 -19.82 -5.60
C GLY A 143 2.21 -19.75 -6.57
N TRP A 144 3.16 -18.81 -6.38
CA TRP A 144 4.36 -18.71 -7.21
C TRP A 144 5.49 -19.67 -6.82
N GLU A 145 5.31 -20.49 -5.77
CA GLU A 145 6.36 -21.39 -5.25
C GLU A 145 6.87 -22.37 -6.30
N THR A 146 5.96 -23.05 -7.02
CA THR A 146 6.32 -24.02 -8.06
C THR A 146 7.05 -23.35 -9.21
N TYR A 147 6.59 -22.18 -9.65
CA TYR A 147 7.21 -21.43 -10.74
C TYR A 147 8.65 -21.02 -10.40
N ILE A 148 8.87 -20.46 -9.21
CA ILE A 148 10.20 -20.04 -8.76
C ILE A 148 11.13 -21.26 -8.63
N GLN A 149 10.61 -22.37 -8.12
CA GLN A 149 11.36 -23.61 -8.00
C GLN A 149 11.78 -24.15 -9.38
N ASP A 150 10.88 -24.19 -10.35
CA ASP A 150 11.16 -24.67 -11.71
C ASP A 150 12.23 -23.79 -12.38
N MET A 151 12.08 -22.46 -12.33
CA MET A 151 13.04 -21.51 -12.88
C MET A 151 14.42 -21.63 -12.22
N SER A 152 14.46 -21.81 -10.90
CA SER A 152 15.71 -21.99 -10.15
C SER A 152 16.42 -23.29 -10.54
N ASN A 153 15.66 -24.39 -10.68
CA ASN A 153 16.20 -25.69 -11.07
C ASN A 153 16.80 -25.67 -12.49
N ASP A 154 16.16 -24.97 -13.43
CA ASP A 154 16.63 -24.84 -14.82
C ASP A 154 17.99 -24.11 -14.90
N GLU A 155 18.26 -23.19 -13.97
CA GLU A 155 19.54 -22.47 -13.83
C GLU A 155 20.53 -23.19 -12.90
N GLY A 156 20.18 -24.37 -12.36
CA GLY A 156 21.01 -25.14 -11.44
C GLY A 156 21.19 -24.49 -10.06
N PHE A 157 20.21 -23.70 -9.64
CA PHE A 157 20.20 -22.99 -8.36
C PHE A 157 19.18 -23.62 -7.39
N ASP A 158 19.62 -23.89 -6.16
CA ASP A 158 18.74 -24.35 -5.09
C ASP A 158 18.21 -23.16 -4.28
N SER A 159 16.91 -22.89 -4.37
CA SER A 159 16.25 -21.80 -3.61
C SER A 159 16.47 -21.95 -2.11
N TYR A 160 17.05 -20.93 -1.48
CA TYR A 160 17.26 -20.88 -0.03
C TYR A 160 16.17 -20.14 0.74
N ILE A 161 15.28 -19.43 0.04
CA ILE A 161 14.12 -18.79 0.67
C ILE A 161 13.05 -19.85 0.93
N ASN A 162 12.56 -19.85 2.15
CA ASN A 162 11.33 -20.52 2.53
C ASN A 162 10.15 -19.54 2.47
N PRO A 163 9.15 -19.76 1.58
CA PRO A 163 8.02 -18.85 1.42
C PRO A 163 7.25 -18.56 2.70
N SER A 164 7.14 -19.54 3.61
CA SER A 164 6.38 -19.35 4.85
C SER A 164 7.03 -18.36 5.83
N ASP A 165 8.28 -17.96 5.59
CA ASP A 165 8.94 -16.92 6.39
C ASP A 165 8.57 -15.49 5.94
N TYR A 166 7.78 -15.35 4.87
CA TYR A 166 7.43 -14.07 4.26
C TYR A 166 5.94 -13.76 4.32
N ILE A 167 5.64 -12.47 4.37
CA ILE A 167 4.29 -11.91 4.24
C ILE A 167 4.26 -11.00 3.02
N ALA A 168 3.42 -11.33 2.04
CA ALA A 168 3.03 -10.44 0.96
C ALA A 168 2.11 -9.34 1.49
N PHE A 169 2.35 -8.09 1.12
CA PHE A 169 1.60 -6.94 1.62
C PHE A 169 1.28 -5.88 0.56
N ALA A 170 1.83 -5.98 -0.64
CA ALA A 170 1.47 -5.13 -1.77
C ALA A 170 1.37 -6.00 -3.03
N PHE A 171 0.29 -5.85 -3.78
CA PHE A 171 -0.07 -6.74 -4.87
C PHE A 171 -0.32 -5.94 -6.14
N GLU A 172 0.30 -6.29 -7.24
CA GLU A 172 0.02 -5.73 -8.57
C GLU A 172 -1.08 -6.53 -9.29
N ALA A 173 -1.82 -5.86 -10.17
CA ALA A 173 -2.88 -6.49 -10.95
C ALA A 173 -2.39 -7.61 -11.90
N ASN A 174 -1.10 -7.60 -12.27
CA ASN A 174 -0.47 -8.63 -13.09
C ASN A 174 0.03 -9.84 -12.27
N GLY A 175 -0.04 -9.80 -10.94
CA GLY A 175 0.39 -10.89 -10.06
C GLY A 175 1.76 -10.70 -9.40
N ASN A 176 2.48 -9.61 -9.69
CA ASN A 176 3.68 -9.25 -8.92
C ASN A 176 3.29 -8.91 -7.49
N SER A 177 4.20 -9.16 -6.55
CA SER A 177 3.95 -8.87 -5.14
C SER A 177 5.22 -8.45 -4.41
N THR A 178 5.05 -7.55 -3.44
CA THR A 178 6.11 -7.17 -2.51
C THR A 178 5.87 -7.86 -1.18
N LEU A 179 6.93 -8.43 -0.62
CA LEU A 179 6.88 -9.23 0.60
C LEU A 179 7.98 -8.80 1.57
N TYR A 180 7.71 -8.90 2.87
CA TYR A 180 8.72 -8.79 3.91
C TYR A 180 8.90 -10.11 4.66
N HIS A 181 10.12 -10.37 5.10
CA HIS A 181 10.43 -11.48 5.98
C HIS A 181 9.95 -11.19 7.41
N LYS A 182 9.21 -12.11 8.03
CA LYS A 182 8.46 -11.92 9.29
C LYS A 182 9.31 -11.45 10.46
N HIS A 183 10.59 -11.87 10.54
CA HIS A 183 11.43 -11.63 11.71
C HIS A 183 12.30 -10.39 11.64
N ASN A 184 12.75 -10.00 10.44
CA ASN A 184 13.72 -8.90 10.26
C ASN A 184 13.17 -7.83 9.31
N SER A 185 11.93 -7.99 8.83
CA SER A 185 11.22 -7.10 7.91
C SER A 185 11.92 -6.87 6.56
N SER A 186 12.94 -7.67 6.20
CA SER A 186 13.69 -7.47 4.96
C SER A 186 12.81 -7.71 3.74
N LEU A 187 12.93 -6.85 2.72
CA LEU A 187 12.05 -6.89 1.56
C LEU A 187 12.58 -7.72 0.41
N ILE A 188 11.64 -8.37 -0.26
CA ILE A 188 11.81 -8.95 -1.59
C ILE A 188 10.59 -8.59 -2.44
N MET A 189 10.76 -8.65 -3.75
CA MET A 189 9.68 -8.54 -4.72
C MET A 189 9.65 -9.80 -5.58
N LEU A 190 8.47 -10.39 -5.75
CA LEU A 190 8.22 -11.38 -6.78
C LEU A 190 7.75 -10.64 -8.03
N ALA A 191 8.56 -10.70 -9.08
CA ALA A 191 8.28 -10.04 -10.34
C ALA A 191 8.52 -11.01 -11.51
N HIS A 192 7.46 -11.66 -11.95
CA HIS A 192 7.55 -12.74 -12.95
C HIS A 192 7.49 -12.25 -14.40
N ASP A 193 7.00 -11.02 -14.62
CA ASP A 193 6.75 -10.48 -15.95
C ASP A 193 7.59 -9.23 -16.23
N HIS A 194 8.27 -8.65 -15.24
CA HIS A 194 8.90 -7.34 -15.33
C HIS A 194 10.29 -7.29 -14.67
N SER A 195 11.16 -6.44 -15.21
CA SER A 195 12.42 -6.02 -14.59
C SER A 195 12.44 -4.50 -14.53
N PHE A 196 12.01 -3.92 -13.40
CA PHE A 196 12.08 -2.47 -13.19
C PHE A 196 13.53 -2.00 -12.99
N GLU A 197 13.83 -0.74 -13.32
CA GLU A 197 15.17 -0.16 -13.08
C GLU A 197 15.53 -0.09 -11.58
N HIS A 198 14.52 -0.10 -10.71
CA HIS A 198 14.69 0.01 -9.27
C HIS A 198 14.72 -1.34 -8.55
N ILE A 199 14.74 -2.46 -9.27
CA ILE A 199 14.88 -3.80 -8.69
C ILE A 199 16.11 -4.52 -9.24
N THR A 200 16.65 -5.46 -8.46
CA THR A 200 17.81 -6.27 -8.87
C THR A 200 17.60 -7.70 -8.41
N PRO A 201 17.85 -8.72 -9.26
CA PRO A 201 17.68 -10.12 -8.86
C PRO A 201 18.36 -10.38 -7.53
N LEU A 202 17.66 -11.07 -6.65
CA LEU A 202 18.23 -11.48 -5.37
C LEU A 202 19.40 -12.43 -5.64
N ASP A 203 20.47 -12.35 -4.84
CA ASP A 203 21.69 -13.12 -5.10
C ASP A 203 21.39 -14.63 -5.29
N GLY A 204 21.81 -15.14 -6.46
CA GLY A 204 21.58 -16.50 -6.93
C GLY A 204 20.26 -16.75 -7.65
N TYR A 205 19.25 -15.89 -7.50
CA TYR A 205 17.94 -16.08 -8.15
C TYR A 205 17.96 -15.63 -9.62
N PRO A 206 17.27 -16.37 -10.52
CA PRO A 206 17.14 -16.00 -11.93
C PRO A 206 16.37 -14.68 -12.12
N GLU A 207 16.57 -14.03 -13.26
CA GLU A 207 15.64 -12.99 -13.70
C GLU A 207 14.21 -13.54 -13.79
N TYR A 208 13.23 -12.65 -13.64
CA TYR A 208 11.79 -12.94 -13.62
C TYR A 208 11.35 -13.82 -12.45
N THR A 209 12.06 -13.76 -11.32
CA THR A 209 11.68 -14.50 -10.09
C THR A 209 11.65 -13.59 -8.87
N ILE A 210 12.69 -13.60 -8.05
CA ILE A 210 12.81 -12.88 -6.78
C ILE A 210 13.84 -11.77 -6.91
N TYR A 211 13.45 -10.59 -6.45
CA TYR A 211 14.25 -9.38 -6.52
C TYR A 211 14.40 -8.71 -5.17
N THR A 212 15.46 -7.91 -5.06
CA THR A 212 15.61 -6.87 -4.05
C THR A 212 15.14 -5.53 -4.61
N ILE A 213 14.66 -4.63 -3.74
CA ILE A 213 14.25 -3.28 -4.12
C ILE A 213 15.38 -2.31 -3.75
N ASN A 214 15.91 -1.58 -4.74
CA ASN A 214 17.06 -0.70 -4.56
C ASN A 214 16.76 0.42 -3.57
N GLY A 215 17.65 0.58 -2.57
CA GLY A 215 17.52 1.60 -1.52
C GLY A 215 16.44 1.30 -0.48
N CYS A 216 15.78 0.13 -0.54
CA CYS A 216 14.66 -0.21 0.32
C CYS A 216 14.86 -1.57 1.02
N PRO A 217 15.63 -1.58 2.11
CA PRO A 217 16.06 -2.83 2.72
C PRO A 217 14.95 -3.53 3.52
N ASN A 218 13.92 -2.82 3.95
CA ASN A 218 12.91 -3.35 4.86
C ASN A 218 11.53 -2.68 4.74
N PHE A 219 10.52 -3.27 5.36
CA PHE A 219 9.13 -2.83 5.33
C PHE A 219 8.96 -1.33 5.63
N VAL A 220 9.63 -0.83 6.67
CA VAL A 220 9.53 0.58 7.08
C VAL A 220 10.08 1.50 5.99
N ALA A 221 11.24 1.16 5.41
CA ALA A 221 11.83 1.93 4.34
C ALA A 221 10.90 2.04 3.11
N TRP A 222 10.12 0.98 2.82
CA TRP A 222 9.17 1.00 1.70
C TRP A 222 8.01 1.93 1.97
N VAL A 223 7.41 1.82 3.16
CA VAL A 223 6.31 2.70 3.59
C VAL A 223 6.75 4.17 3.57
N GLU A 224 7.94 4.45 4.09
CA GLU A 224 8.47 5.80 4.16
C GLU A 224 8.86 6.36 2.79
N GLU A 225 9.35 5.53 1.85
CA GLU A 225 9.62 5.98 0.49
C GLU A 225 8.33 6.30 -0.27
N VAL A 226 7.28 5.48 -0.13
CA VAL A 226 5.94 5.79 -0.67
C VAL A 226 5.42 7.11 -0.10
N ALA A 227 5.50 7.30 1.22
CA ALA A 227 5.04 8.53 1.85
C ALA A 227 5.84 9.76 1.37
N LYS A 228 7.15 9.60 1.20
CA LYS A 228 8.05 10.64 0.69
C LYS A 228 7.75 11.00 -0.77
N GLN A 229 7.42 10.03 -1.62
CA GLN A 229 6.97 10.29 -2.99
C GLN A 229 5.73 11.18 -2.99
N GLU A 230 4.73 10.86 -2.17
CA GLU A 230 3.51 11.68 -2.08
C GLU A 230 3.74 13.05 -1.45
N LEU A 231 4.56 13.15 -0.39
CA LEU A 231 4.92 14.44 0.20
C LEU A 231 5.58 15.38 -0.81
N SER A 232 6.41 14.85 -1.70
CA SER A 232 7.09 15.65 -2.73
C SER A 232 6.14 16.31 -3.74
N ARG A 233 4.91 15.79 -3.84
CA ARG A 233 3.88 16.29 -4.77
C ARG A 233 3.08 17.44 -4.18
N LEU A 234 3.02 17.55 -2.85
CA LEU A 234 2.18 18.51 -2.15
C LEU A 234 2.53 19.95 -2.47
N ILE A 235 1.51 20.81 -2.54
CA ILE A 235 1.71 22.26 -2.44
C ILE A 235 2.38 22.55 -1.09
N GLN A 236 3.52 23.25 -1.12
CA GLN A 236 4.17 23.77 0.09
C GLN A 236 3.42 24.96 0.69
#